data_AF-A0A951DT25-F1
#
_entry.id   AF-A0A951DT25-F1
#
_cell.length_a   1.000
_cell.length_b   1.000
_cell.length_c   1.000
_cell.angle_alpha   90.00
_cell.angle_beta   90.00
_cell.angle_gamma   90.00
#
_symmetry.space_group_name_H-M   'P 1'
#
loop_
_entity.id
_entity.type
_entity.pdbx_description
1 polymer ?
#
loop_
_entity_poly.entity_id
_entity_poly.type
_entity_poly.pdbx_seq_one_letter_code
_entity_poly.pdbx_strand_id
1 'polypeptide(L)' 'SSALLGPRIVVGDGRSDFCAAGSADYVFAKGRLRTHCVENGIAHAPIANLTEATLLFDDWFRHVASLSEVAHEHAEAEPN' A
#
# COMPACT_ATOMS: atom_id res chain seq x y z
N SER A 1 11.31 11.13 3.23
CA SER A 1 9.86 11.41 3.11
C SER A 1 9.32 10.92 1.78
N SER A 2 8.75 9.71 1.73
CA SER A 2 8.04 9.21 0.54
C SER A 2 6.70 9.94 0.31
N ALA A 3 6.23 10.69 1.31
CA ALA A 3 4.98 11.45 1.27
C ALA A 3 4.85 12.46 0.12
N LEU A 4 5.96 12.87 -0.50
CA LEU A 4 5.95 13.81 -1.63
C LEU A 4 5.82 13.14 -3.01
N LEU A 5 5.92 11.81 -3.10
CA LEU A 5 5.91 11.05 -4.38
C LEU A 5 4.71 10.10 -4.52
N GLY A 6 3.74 10.19 -3.61
CA GLY A 6 2.61 9.26 -3.55
C GLY A 6 2.99 7.89 -2.97
N PRO A 7 1.99 7.04 -2.70
CA PRO A 7 2.24 5.74 -2.08
C PRO A 7 2.77 4.74 -3.12
N ARG A 8 3.69 3.88 -2.69
CA ARG A 8 4.33 2.83 -3.50
C ARG A 8 3.64 1.50 -3.22
N ILE A 9 3.12 0.88 -4.27
CA ILE A 9 2.48 -0.43 -4.18
C ILE A 9 3.24 -1.49 -4.96
N VAL A 10 3.12 -2.73 -4.52
CA VAL A 10 3.62 -3.91 -5.23
C VAL A 10 2.46 -4.87 -5.47
N VAL A 11 2.39 -5.43 -6.67
CA VAL A 11 1.48 -6.54 -7.01
C VAL A 11 2.35 -7.70 -7.49
N GLY A 12 2.25 -8.86 -6.83
CA GLY A 12 3.15 -9.97 -7.15
C GLY A 12 2.73 -11.31 -6.54
N ASP A 13 3.50 -12.34 -6.87
CA ASP A 13 3.22 -13.72 -6.46
C ASP A 13 4.46 -14.53 -6.05
N GLY A 14 5.64 -14.02 -6.37
CA GLY A 14 6.89 -14.76 -6.38
C GLY A 14 7.95 -14.22 -5.44
N ARG A 15 9.10 -14.92 -5.43
CA ARG A 15 10.27 -14.55 -4.63
C ARG A 15 11.00 -13.32 -5.15
N SER A 16 10.92 -13.04 -6.46
CA SER A 16 11.51 -11.86 -7.09
C SER A 16 11.01 -10.56 -6.45
N ASP A 17 9.79 -10.59 -5.92
CA ASP A 17 9.10 -9.40 -5.43
C ASP A 17 9.39 -9.10 -3.95
N PHE A 18 10.12 -9.98 -3.24
CA PHE A 18 10.36 -9.86 -1.79
C PHE A 18 11.10 -8.56 -1.43
N CYS A 19 12.15 -8.24 -2.18
CA CYS A 19 12.92 -7.01 -1.96
C CYS A 19 12.04 -5.77 -2.20
N ALA A 20 11.24 -5.78 -3.27
CA ALA A 20 10.33 -4.68 -3.57
C ALA A 20 9.25 -4.52 -2.48
N ALA A 21 8.66 -5.62 -2.03
CA ALA A 21 7.62 -5.65 -1.00
C ALA A 21 8.10 -5.08 0.34
N GLY A 22 9.35 -5.33 0.73
CA GLY A 22 9.92 -4.75 1.96
C GLY A 22 10.06 -3.22 1.93
N SER A 23 9.96 -2.61 0.75
CA SER A 23 10.05 -1.15 0.59
C SER A 23 8.72 -0.48 0.23
N ALA A 24 7.65 -1.26 0.07
CA ALA A 24 6.33 -0.80 -0.35
C ALA A 24 5.49 -0.31 0.84
N ASP A 25 4.56 0.60 0.56
CA ASP A 25 3.56 1.04 1.53
C ASP A 25 2.41 0.03 1.63
N TYR A 26 2.11 -0.69 0.53
CA TYR A 26 1.12 -1.75 0.51
C TYR A 26 1.41 -2.80 -0.58
N VAL A 27 1.01 -4.06 -0.34
CA VAL A 27 1.25 -5.17 -1.27
C VAL A 27 -0.02 -5.94 -1.58
N PHE A 28 -0.31 -6.18 -2.85
CA PHE A 28 -1.33 -7.16 -3.28
C PHE A 28 -0.62 -8.46 -3.65
N ALA A 29 -0.76 -9.47 -2.79
CA ALA A 29 0.12 -10.63 -2.82
C ALA A 29 -0.64 -11.95 -2.97
N LYS A 30 -0.06 -12.88 -3.74
CA LYS A 30 -0.46 -14.28 -3.73
C LYS A 30 0.75 -15.21 -3.58
N GLY A 31 0.50 -16.51 -3.50
CA GLY A 31 1.56 -17.52 -3.49
C GLY A 31 2.61 -17.29 -2.41
N ARG A 32 3.89 -17.31 -2.80
CA ARG A 32 5.02 -17.17 -1.87
C ARG A 32 5.19 -15.76 -1.35
N LEU A 33 4.80 -14.76 -2.14
CA LEU A 33 4.85 -13.36 -1.71
C LEU A 33 3.92 -13.12 -0.53
N ARG A 34 2.70 -13.69 -0.56
CA ARG A 34 1.76 -13.57 0.56
C ARG A 34 2.35 -14.15 1.85
N THR A 35 2.91 -15.35 1.78
CA THR A 35 3.56 -15.97 2.95
C THR A 35 4.67 -15.08 3.49
N HIS A 36 5.51 -14.53 2.61
CA HIS A 36 6.56 -13.60 2.99
C HIS A 36 6.02 -12.34 3.67
N CYS A 37 4.94 -11.73 3.15
CA CYS A 37 4.31 -10.57 3.77
C CYS A 37 3.78 -10.86 5.18
N VAL A 38 3.14 -12.02 5.38
CA VAL A 38 2.67 -12.47 6.71
C VAL A 38 3.84 -12.64 7.67
N GLU A 39 4.90 -13.35 7.25
CA GLU A 39 6.06 -13.64 8.09
C GLU A 39 6.82 -12.38 8.52
N ASN A 40 6.79 -11.32 7.71
CA ASN A 40 7.57 -10.09 7.92
C ASN A 40 6.71 -8.90 8.36
N GLY A 41 5.41 -9.09 8.61
CA GLY A 41 4.51 -8.00 9.04
C GLY A 41 4.32 -6.90 8.00
N ILE A 42 4.44 -7.23 6.70
CA ILE A 42 4.26 -6.28 5.60
C ILE A 42 2.76 -6.09 5.36
N ALA A 43 2.31 -4.82 5.28
CA ALA A 43 0.93 -4.49 4.97
C ALA A 43 0.53 -5.03 3.59
N HIS A 44 -0.45 -5.94 3.57
CA HIS A 44 -0.84 -6.61 2.33
C HIS A 44 -2.31 -7.02 2.30
N ALA A 45 -2.81 -7.21 1.08
CA ALA A 45 -4.06 -7.90 0.79
C ALA A 45 -3.80 -9.17 -0.05
N PRO A 46 -4.44 -10.31 0.26
CA PRO A 46 -4.38 -11.48 -0.59
C PRO A 46 -5.16 -11.24 -1.89
N ILE A 47 -4.66 -11.77 -3.01
CA ILE A 47 -5.37 -11.78 -4.30
C ILE A 47 -5.34 -13.18 -4.92
N ALA A 48 -6.37 -13.57 -5.66
CA ALA A 48 -6.38 -14.77 -6.48
C ALA A 48 -5.86 -14.49 -7.89
N ASN A 49 -6.18 -13.31 -8.43
CA ASN A 49 -5.85 -12.88 -9.78
C ASN A 49 -5.71 -11.35 -9.88
N LEU A 50 -5.31 -10.87 -11.05
CA LEU A 50 -5.09 -9.43 -11.26
C LEU A 50 -6.40 -8.64 -11.27
N THR A 51 -7.52 -9.23 -11.67
CA THR A 51 -8.84 -8.58 -11.62
C THR A 51 -9.21 -8.23 -10.18
N GLU A 52 -9.01 -9.15 -9.24
CA GLU A 52 -9.23 -8.89 -7.82
C GLU A 52 -8.29 -7.78 -7.30
N ALA A 53 -7.03 -7.78 -7.75
CA ALA A 53 -6.08 -6.71 -7.40
C ALA A 53 -6.58 -5.32 -7.82
N THR A 54 -7.24 -5.19 -8.99
CA THR A 54 -7.79 -3.90 -9.42
C THR A 54 -8.94 -3.40 -8.54
N LEU A 55 -9.77 -4.31 -8.04
CA LEU A 55 -10.90 -3.96 -7.17
C LEU A 55 -10.40 -3.51 -5.80
N LEU A 56 -9.46 -4.27 -5.22
CA LEU A 56 -8.87 -3.93 -3.93
C LEU A 56 -7.99 -2.69 -4.01
N PHE A 57 -7.35 -2.44 -5.16
CA PHE A 57 -6.60 -1.22 -5.39
C PHE A 57 -7.48 0.03 -5.36
N ASP A 58 -8.64 0.03 -6.03
CA ASP A 58 -9.54 1.19 -6.03
C ASP A 58 -10.02 1.53 -4.61
N ASP A 59 -10.42 0.51 -3.84
CA ASP A 59 -10.83 0.67 -2.44
C ASP A 59 -9.71 1.25 -1.57
N TRP A 60 -8.53 0.62 -1.61
CA TRP A 60 -7.36 1.09 -0.87
C TRP A 60 -6.92 2.49 -1.29
N PHE A 61 -6.92 2.78 -2.59
CA PHE A 61 -6.52 4.07 -3.12
C PHE A 61 -7.44 5.19 -2.66
N ARG A 62 -8.76 4.98 -2.69
CA ARG A 62 -9.75 5.94 -2.14
C ARG A 62 -9.52 6.19 -0.65
N HIS A 63 -9.22 5.13 0.11
CA HIS A 63 -8.92 5.27 1.53
C HIS A 63 -7.69 6.16 1.75
N VAL A 64 -6.56 5.86 1.11
CA VAL A 64 -5.33 6.64 1.31
C VAL A 64 -5.38 8.04 0.69
N ALA A 65 -6.13 8.23 -0.40
CA ALA A 65 -6.36 9.55 -0.98
C ALA A 65 -7.12 10.45 -0.01
N SER A 66 -8.16 9.93 0.66
CA SER A 66 -8.93 10.71 1.64
C SER A 66 -8.09 11.14 2.86
N LEU A 67 -7.08 10.36 3.24
CA LEU A 67 -6.16 10.71 4.34
C LEU A 67 -5.24 11.88 3.97
N SER A 68 -4.93 12.04 2.68
CA SER A 68 -4.07 13.13 2.20
C SER A 68 -4.77 14.50 2.17
N GLU A 69 -6.08 14.51 1.97
CA GLU A 69 -6.90 15.73 1.99
C GLU A 69 -7.00 16.29 3.41
N VAL A 70 -7.26 15.42 4.39
CA VAL A 70 -7.30 15.79 5.82
C VAL A 70 -5.95 16.31 6.33
N ALA A 71 -4.84 15.78 5.81
CA ALA A 71 -3.51 16.21 6.21
C ALA A 71 -3.16 17.65 5.78
N HIS A 72 -3.90 18.25 4.84
CA HIS A 72 -3.65 19.62 4.37
C HIS A 72 -4.34 20.70 5.23
N GLU A 73 -5.41 20.36 5.96
CA GLU A 73 -6.20 21.34 6.74
C GLU A 73 -5.63 21.65 8.14
N HIS A 74 -4.59 20.95 8.61
CA HIS A 74 -4.04 21.14 9.97
C HIS A 74 -2.82 22.07 10.05
N ALA A 75 -2.42 22.76 8.98
CA ALA A 75 -1.25 23.65 8.98
C ALA A 75 -1.54 25.13 9.34
N GLU A 76 -2.80 25.54 9.54
CA GLU A 76 -3.18 26.95 9.77
C GLU A 76 -3.88 27.23 11.11
N ALA A 77 -3.49 26.57 12.20
CA ALA A 77 -4.05 26.88 13.53
C ALA A 77 -2.95 27.14 14.59
N GLU A 78 -2.35 28.33 14.53
CA GLU A 78 -1.66 28.97 15.67
C GLU A 78 -2.40 30.29 16.01
N PRO A 79 -3.26 30.31 17.05
CA PRO A 79 -3.75 31.55 17.63
C PRO A 79 -2.82 32.03 18.76
N ASN A 80 -2.19 33.19 18.49
CA ASN A 80 -1.56 34.21 19.35
C ASN A 80 -1.52 33.98 20.88
#